data_AF-A0A847P469-F1
#
_entry.id   AF-A0A847P469-F1
#
_cell.length_a   1.000
_cell.length_b   1.000
_cell.length_c   1.000
_cell.angle_alpha   90.00
_cell.angle_beta   90.00
_cell.angle_gamma   90.00
#
_symmetry.space_group_name_H-M   'P 1'
#
loop_
_entity.id
_entity.type
_entity.pdbx_description
1 polymer ?
#
loop_
_entity_poly.entity_id
_entity_poly.type
_entity_poly.pdbx_seq_one_letter_code
_entity_poly.pdbx_strand_id
1 'polypeptide(L)'
;MKEMTVEVACPLCNEDSNYPYRFEQRFVNKESVSLGLNNCKKCNLQYISPRLNQEAISTLYNEDYLTKTVSGANHVDQTVSIKEYQKFKSYLLKTLPEGGHILDVGCGVGNMLKQIKDSQQFKGSGIEISHDAAERARKDGFEIIEENCAKPLAIGNFAARMFKNAMYLFVKTLSVLGYNIGGIHIIARKN
;
A
#
# COMPACT_ATOMS: atom_id res chain seq x y z
N MET A 1 23.23 6.11 19.45
CA MET A 1 22.09 6.47 18.57
C MET A 1 21.56 5.17 17.99
N LYS A 2 20.25 4.94 17.99
CA LYS A 2 19.70 3.74 17.34
C LYS A 2 19.79 3.90 15.83
N GLU A 3 20.13 2.84 15.13
CA GLU A 3 20.14 2.82 13.68
C GLU A 3 18.70 2.92 13.15
N MET A 4 18.36 3.98 12.40
CA MET A 4 17.02 4.20 11.83
C MET A 4 16.79 3.48 10.50
N THR A 5 17.84 2.88 9.95
CA THR A 5 17.80 2.15 8.69
C THR A 5 18.07 0.66 8.92
N VAL A 6 17.68 -0.14 7.95
CA VAL A 6 17.94 -1.58 7.90
C VAL A 6 18.29 -1.98 6.47
N GLU A 7 19.34 -2.77 6.31
CA GLU A 7 19.66 -3.43 5.05
C GLU A 7 18.75 -4.62 4.82
N VAL A 8 18.26 -4.74 3.58
CA VAL A 8 17.40 -5.82 3.15
C VAL A 8 17.82 -6.36 1.78
N ALA A 9 17.65 -7.67 1.59
CA ALA A 9 17.72 -8.30 0.27
C ALA A 9 16.61 -7.79 -0.66
N CYS A 10 16.72 -8.07 -1.95
CA CYS A 10 15.69 -7.73 -2.93
C CYS A 10 14.34 -8.35 -2.51
N PRO A 11 13.27 -7.54 -2.34
CA PRO A 11 11.99 -8.05 -1.82
C PRO A 11 11.24 -8.96 -2.80
N LEU A 12 11.64 -9.01 -4.07
CA LEU A 12 11.00 -9.86 -5.08
C LEU A 12 11.70 -11.22 -5.23
N CYS A 13 13.03 -11.24 -5.35
CA CYS A 13 13.78 -12.47 -5.65
C CYS A 13 14.77 -12.89 -4.55
N ASN A 14 14.82 -12.15 -3.45
CA ASN A 14 15.67 -12.39 -2.28
C ASN A 14 17.19 -12.38 -2.58
N GLU A 15 17.60 -11.71 -3.66
CA GLU A 15 19.01 -11.46 -3.96
C GLU A 15 19.60 -10.45 -2.96
N ASP A 16 20.64 -10.85 -2.23
CA ASP A 16 21.29 -10.07 -1.17
C ASP A 16 22.64 -9.46 -1.59
N SER A 17 23.16 -9.81 -2.78
CA SER A 17 24.42 -9.27 -3.31
C SER A 17 24.30 -7.91 -4.03
N ASN A 18 23.14 -7.27 -3.98
CA ASN A 18 22.94 -5.96 -4.60
C ASN A 18 23.52 -4.84 -3.75
N TYR A 19 24.01 -3.79 -4.40
CA TYR A 19 24.48 -2.57 -3.76
C TYR A 19 23.80 -1.34 -4.37
N PRO A 20 23.58 -0.28 -3.57
CA PRO A 20 22.97 0.94 -4.06
C PRO A 20 23.80 1.59 -5.17
N TYR A 21 23.13 2.03 -6.24
CA TYR A 21 23.77 2.85 -7.27
C TYR A 21 23.65 4.35 -6.97
N ARG A 22 22.79 4.72 -6.02
CA ARG A 22 22.58 6.10 -5.57
C ARG A 22 22.11 6.10 -4.12
N PHE A 23 22.50 7.12 -3.38
CA PHE A 23 21.96 7.40 -2.05
C PHE A 23 21.14 8.69 -2.06
N GLU A 24 20.07 8.72 -1.28
CA GLU A 24 19.28 9.91 -1.01
C GLU A 24 19.23 10.20 0.47
N GLN A 25 19.43 11.47 0.84
CA GLN A 25 19.27 11.91 2.23
C GLN A 25 17.82 12.30 2.48
N ARG A 26 17.29 11.92 3.64
CA ARG A 26 15.98 12.33 4.16
C ARG A 26 16.13 12.71 5.64
N PHE A 27 15.20 13.51 6.14
CA PHE A 27 15.13 13.81 7.56
C PHE A 27 13.97 13.02 8.18
N VAL A 28 14.25 12.29 9.26
CA VAL A 28 13.24 11.64 10.09
C VAL A 28 13.52 12.07 11.52
N ASN A 29 12.54 12.67 12.19
CA ASN A 29 12.69 13.23 13.53
C ASN A 29 13.94 14.15 13.70
N LYS A 30 14.16 15.05 12.73
CA LYS A 30 15.31 15.98 12.67
C LYS A 30 16.69 15.33 12.53
N GLU A 31 16.75 14.01 12.36
CA GLU A 31 17.99 13.28 12.07
C GLU A 31 18.08 12.95 10.57
N SER A 32 19.27 13.10 9.98
CA SER A 32 19.51 12.77 8.57
C SER A 32 19.73 11.27 8.41
N VAL A 33 18.93 10.64 7.56
CA VAL A 33 19.03 9.23 7.17
C VAL A 33 19.41 9.10 5.70
N SER A 34 20.29 8.14 5.41
CA SER A 34 20.69 7.81 4.04
C SER A 34 19.92 6.58 3.55
N LEU A 35 19.19 6.74 2.45
CA LEU A 35 18.41 5.68 1.81
C LEU A 35 19.11 5.26 0.51
N GLY A 36 19.35 3.96 0.34
CA GLY A 36 20.05 3.43 -0.83
C GLY A 36 19.11 3.00 -1.95
N LEU A 37 19.17 3.60 -3.12
CA LEU A 37 18.45 3.16 -4.32
C LEU A 37 19.23 2.03 -5.00
N ASN A 38 18.59 0.87 -5.11
CA ASN A 38 19.14 -0.34 -5.71
C ASN A 38 18.41 -0.66 -7.02
N ASN A 39 19.12 -1.32 -7.94
CA ASN A 39 18.53 -2.04 -9.05
C ASN A 39 19.00 -3.49 -8.94
N CYS A 40 18.07 -4.43 -8.70
CA CYS A 40 18.41 -5.82 -8.48
C CYS A 40 19.02 -6.44 -9.74
N LYS A 41 20.26 -6.94 -9.68
CA LYS A 41 20.95 -7.53 -10.83
C LYS A 41 20.31 -8.84 -11.34
N LYS A 42 19.49 -9.49 -10.51
CA LYS A 42 18.82 -10.76 -10.84
C LYS A 42 17.43 -10.58 -11.44
N CYS A 43 16.63 -9.64 -10.93
CA CYS A 43 15.23 -9.46 -11.35
C CYS A 43 14.89 -8.06 -11.86
N ASN A 44 15.85 -7.14 -11.89
CA ASN A 44 15.72 -5.74 -12.30
C ASN A 44 14.72 -4.91 -11.49
N LEU A 45 14.26 -5.39 -10.33
CA LEU A 45 13.44 -4.61 -9.42
C LEU A 45 14.26 -3.43 -8.87
N GLN A 46 13.71 -2.22 -8.97
CA GLN A 46 14.21 -1.06 -8.23
C GLN A 46 13.62 -1.05 -6.81
N TYR A 47 14.48 -0.90 -5.80
CA TYR A 47 14.05 -0.93 -4.40
C TYR A 47 15.01 -0.13 -3.50
N ILE A 48 14.58 0.14 -2.26
CA ILE A 48 15.37 0.89 -1.28
C ILE A 48 16.02 -0.09 -0.28
N SER A 49 17.34 0.01 -0.11
CA SER A 49 18.15 -0.70 0.89
C SER A 49 19.52 0.01 1.01
N PRO A 50 19.99 0.45 2.19
CA PRO A 50 19.27 0.48 3.45
C PRO A 50 17.96 1.28 3.33
N ARG A 51 16.88 0.77 3.94
CA ARG A 51 15.57 1.43 4.02
C ARG A 51 15.26 1.82 5.46
N LEU A 52 14.24 2.65 5.67
CA LEU A 52 13.75 2.94 7.03
C LEU A 52 13.35 1.64 7.75
N ASN A 53 13.75 1.53 9.01
CA ASN A 53 13.28 0.47 9.90
C ASN A 53 11.84 0.74 10.36
N GLN A 54 11.24 -0.20 11.09
CA GLN A 54 9.83 -0.07 11.50
C GLN A 54 9.59 1.14 12.44
N GLU A 55 10.54 1.47 13.31
CA GLU A 55 10.45 2.61 14.24
C GLU A 55 10.41 3.93 13.45
N ALA A 56 11.34 4.12 12.52
CA ALA A 56 11.43 5.29 11.66
C ALA A 56 10.23 5.43 10.70
N ILE A 57 9.72 4.29 10.16
CA ILE A 57 8.47 4.27 9.40
C ILE A 57 7.31 4.75 10.27
N SER A 58 7.14 4.21 11.47
CA SER A 58 6.05 4.62 12.37
C SER A 58 6.11 6.10 12.71
N THR A 59 7.30 6.67 12.94
CA THR A 59 7.47 8.12 13.14
C THR A 59 6.99 8.93 11.94
N LEU A 60 7.40 8.52 10.72
CA LEU A 60 6.97 9.19 9.49
C LEU A 60 5.44 9.15 9.31
N TYR A 61 4.79 8.03 9.66
CA TYR A 61 3.35 7.84 9.51
C TYR A 61 2.50 8.50 10.61
N ASN A 62 3.06 8.73 11.81
CA ASN A 62 2.29 9.24 12.96
C ASN A 62 2.45 10.76 13.18
N GLU A 63 3.65 11.33 13.01
CA GLU A 63 3.90 12.74 13.34
C GLU A 63 3.77 13.67 12.12
N ASP A 64 4.15 13.17 10.94
CA ASP A 64 4.40 13.99 9.76
C ASP A 64 3.57 13.57 8.55
N TYR A 65 2.79 12.49 8.65
CA TYR A 65 2.07 11.94 7.50
C TYR A 65 1.12 12.95 6.90
N LEU A 66 0.21 13.54 7.67
CA LEU A 66 -0.86 14.39 7.13
C LEU A 66 -0.40 15.73 6.55
N THR A 67 0.81 16.23 6.88
CA THR A 67 1.21 17.61 6.51
C THR A 67 2.59 17.72 5.86
N LYS A 68 3.49 16.73 6.02
CA LYS A 68 4.88 16.85 5.54
C LYS A 68 5.32 15.74 4.58
N THR A 69 4.55 14.67 4.41
CA THR A 69 4.82 13.67 3.37
C THR A 69 4.12 14.06 2.06
N VAL A 70 4.76 13.76 0.92
CA VAL A 70 4.14 13.96 -0.41
C VAL A 70 2.80 13.22 -0.49
N SER A 71 2.71 11.99 0.02
CA SER A 71 1.46 11.24 0.11
C SER A 71 0.43 11.95 0.99
N GLY A 72 0.82 12.41 2.18
CA GLY A 72 -0.01 13.20 3.07
C GLY A 72 -0.62 14.46 2.49
N ALA A 73 0.23 15.30 1.92
CA ALA A 73 -0.19 16.51 1.23
C ALA A 73 -1.17 16.17 0.08
N ASN A 74 -0.91 15.10 -0.68
CA ASN A 74 -1.81 14.60 -1.72
C ASN A 74 -3.10 13.96 -1.18
N HIS A 75 -3.12 13.51 0.08
CA HIS A 75 -4.31 12.96 0.74
C HIS A 75 -5.17 14.06 1.36
N VAL A 76 -4.59 15.15 1.85
CA VAL A 76 -5.31 16.27 2.47
C VAL A 76 -5.77 17.30 1.43
N ASP A 77 -4.96 17.59 0.41
CA ASP A 77 -5.37 18.43 -0.72
C ASP A 77 -5.97 17.57 -1.84
N GLN A 78 -7.29 17.52 -1.88
CA GLN A 78 -8.05 16.76 -2.88
C GLN A 78 -7.78 17.22 -4.32
N THR A 79 -7.23 18.42 -4.54
CA THR A 79 -6.99 18.94 -5.89
C THR A 79 -5.86 18.22 -6.61
N VAL A 80 -4.90 17.65 -5.87
CA VAL A 80 -3.63 17.13 -6.40
C VAL A 80 -3.78 15.77 -7.09
N SER A 81 -4.91 15.08 -6.93
CA SER A 81 -5.10 13.75 -7.55
C SER A 81 -6.53 13.46 -8.03
N ILE A 82 -7.44 14.43 -7.99
CA ILE A 82 -8.85 14.19 -8.35
C ILE A 82 -9.00 13.73 -9.80
N LYS A 83 -8.18 14.24 -10.73
CA LYS A 83 -8.23 13.87 -12.15
C LYS A 83 -7.80 12.41 -12.35
N GLU A 84 -6.76 11.97 -11.65
CA GLU A 84 -6.28 10.59 -11.64
C GLU A 84 -7.35 9.65 -11.09
N TYR A 85 -7.96 9.99 -9.94
CA TYR A 85 -9.02 9.17 -9.37
C TYR A 85 -10.29 9.13 -10.24
N GLN A 86 -10.65 10.23 -10.90
CA GLN A 86 -11.77 10.25 -11.86
C GLN A 86 -11.50 9.38 -13.09
N LYS A 87 -10.26 9.42 -13.61
CA LYS A 87 -9.83 8.55 -14.71
C LYS A 87 -9.88 7.08 -14.28
N PHE A 88 -9.44 6.79 -13.05
CA PHE A 88 -9.51 5.43 -12.51
C PHE A 88 -10.96 4.98 -12.29
N LYS A 89 -11.83 5.81 -11.71
CA LYS A 89 -13.28 5.56 -11.63
C LYS A 89 -13.86 5.20 -13.00
N SER A 90 -13.57 5.98 -14.02
CA SER A 90 -14.04 5.73 -15.39
C SER A 90 -13.58 4.38 -15.93
N TYR A 91 -12.33 4.00 -15.65
CA TYR A 91 -11.80 2.68 -16.00
C TYR A 91 -12.56 1.56 -15.28
N LEU A 92 -12.84 1.72 -13.99
CA LEU A 92 -13.54 0.70 -13.19
C LEU A 92 -14.97 0.49 -13.64
N LEU A 93 -15.73 1.57 -13.85
CA LEU A 93 -17.11 1.50 -14.35
C LEU A 93 -17.18 0.78 -15.70
N LYS A 94 -16.16 0.94 -16.55
CA LYS A 94 -16.08 0.29 -17.86
C LYS A 94 -15.62 -1.17 -17.82
N THR A 95 -14.74 -1.52 -16.89
CA THR A 95 -14.04 -2.82 -16.91
C THR A 95 -14.56 -3.85 -15.92
N LEU A 96 -15.22 -3.41 -14.85
CA LEU A 96 -15.71 -4.29 -13.80
C LEU A 96 -17.24 -4.48 -13.90
N PRO A 97 -17.76 -5.66 -13.55
CA PRO A 97 -19.19 -5.92 -13.55
C PRO A 97 -19.91 -5.10 -12.47
N GLU A 98 -21.19 -4.83 -12.67
CA GLU A 98 -22.02 -4.14 -11.68
C GLU A 98 -22.23 -4.96 -10.39
N GLY A 99 -22.47 -4.25 -9.29
CA GLY A 99 -22.69 -4.83 -7.97
C GLY A 99 -21.42 -5.26 -7.24
N GLY A 100 -20.23 -4.86 -7.72
CA GLY A 100 -18.95 -5.24 -7.15
C GLY A 100 -18.62 -4.52 -5.85
N HIS A 101 -17.85 -5.16 -4.98
CA HIS A 101 -17.17 -4.49 -3.86
C HIS A 101 -15.77 -4.00 -4.29
N ILE A 102 -15.21 -3.04 -3.57
CA ILE A 102 -13.91 -2.43 -3.85
C ILE A 102 -13.16 -2.35 -2.53
N LEU A 103 -11.93 -2.87 -2.47
CA LEU A 103 -11.10 -2.87 -1.25
C LEU A 103 -9.79 -2.09 -1.49
N ASP A 104 -9.77 -0.83 -1.12
CA ASP A 104 -8.62 0.05 -1.31
C ASP A 104 -7.57 -0.15 -0.20
N VAL A 105 -6.42 -0.75 -0.52
CA VAL A 105 -5.34 -1.03 0.46
C VAL A 105 -4.33 0.12 0.46
N GLY A 106 -4.19 0.78 1.61
CA GLY A 106 -3.53 2.08 1.72
C GLY A 106 -4.46 3.21 1.28
N CYS A 107 -5.73 3.16 1.70
CA CYS A 107 -6.76 4.08 1.21
C CYS A 107 -6.59 5.53 1.68
N GLY A 108 -5.68 5.80 2.63
CA GLY A 108 -5.51 7.11 3.24
C GLY A 108 -6.84 7.63 3.79
N VAL A 109 -7.15 8.90 3.51
CA VAL A 109 -8.43 9.53 3.91
C VAL A 109 -9.62 9.18 3.00
N GLY A 110 -9.48 8.15 2.15
CA GLY A 110 -10.56 7.62 1.32
C GLY A 110 -10.86 8.40 0.04
N ASN A 111 -9.90 9.15 -0.52
CA ASN A 111 -10.14 9.97 -1.71
C ASN A 111 -10.60 9.17 -2.93
N MET A 112 -10.08 7.96 -3.11
CA MET A 112 -10.54 7.04 -4.16
C MET A 112 -11.94 6.48 -3.85
N LEU A 113 -12.19 6.06 -2.61
CA LEU A 113 -13.50 5.58 -2.16
C LEU A 113 -14.60 6.62 -2.37
N LYS A 114 -14.30 7.91 -2.15
CA LYS A 114 -15.21 9.04 -2.44
C LYS A 114 -15.59 9.12 -3.91
N GLN A 115 -14.67 8.83 -4.84
CA GLN A 115 -15.01 8.87 -6.26
C GLN A 115 -16.06 7.85 -6.65
N ILE A 116 -16.03 6.66 -6.03
CA ILE A 116 -16.95 5.55 -6.33
C ILE A 116 -18.21 5.57 -5.46
N LYS A 117 -18.26 6.39 -4.40
CA LYS A 117 -19.39 6.44 -3.45
C LYS A 117 -20.73 6.70 -4.13
N ASP A 118 -20.75 7.59 -5.12
CA ASP A 118 -21.96 7.93 -5.87
C ASP A 118 -22.26 6.94 -7.01
N SER A 119 -21.39 5.95 -7.24
CA SER A 119 -21.69 4.91 -8.20
C SER A 119 -22.72 3.97 -7.61
N GLN A 120 -23.81 3.72 -8.34
CA GLN A 120 -24.74 2.62 -7.98
C GLN A 120 -24.10 1.24 -8.24
N GLN A 121 -22.96 1.23 -8.95
CA GLN A 121 -22.29 0.03 -9.42
C GLN A 121 -21.43 -0.65 -8.34
N PHE A 122 -20.85 0.13 -7.42
CA PHE A 122 -19.83 -0.37 -6.51
C PHE A 122 -20.05 0.03 -5.05
N LYS A 123 -19.66 -0.86 -4.13
CA LYS A 123 -19.46 -0.55 -2.71
C LYS A 123 -17.97 -0.52 -2.39
N GLY A 124 -17.54 0.41 -1.54
CA GLY A 124 -16.12 0.58 -1.19
C GLY A 124 -15.82 0.36 0.29
N SER A 125 -14.70 -0.30 0.57
CA SER A 125 -14.06 -0.41 1.88
C SER A 125 -12.54 -0.21 1.74
N GLY A 126 -11.84 -0.03 2.85
CA GLY A 126 -10.40 0.26 2.84
C GLY A 126 -9.60 -0.40 3.95
N ILE A 127 -8.29 -0.50 3.75
CA ILE A 127 -7.31 -0.84 4.77
C ILE A 127 -6.32 0.32 4.88
N GLU A 128 -6.07 0.83 6.08
CA GLU A 128 -5.15 1.95 6.30
C GLU A 128 -4.36 1.75 7.59
N ILE A 129 -3.07 2.11 7.58
CA ILE A 129 -2.18 1.96 8.73
C ILE A 129 -2.21 3.21 9.63
N SER A 130 -2.47 4.39 9.06
CA SER A 130 -2.60 5.64 9.81
C SER A 130 -3.97 5.74 10.48
N HIS A 131 -3.98 5.75 11.82
CA HIS A 131 -5.20 5.90 12.61
C HIS A 131 -5.99 7.15 12.24
N ASP A 132 -5.32 8.31 12.15
CA ASP A 132 -5.98 9.59 11.82
C ASP A 132 -6.60 9.58 10.41
N ALA A 133 -5.92 8.97 9.43
CA ALA A 133 -6.43 8.86 8.08
C ALA A 133 -7.65 7.92 8.02
N ALA A 134 -7.56 6.78 8.72
CA ALA A 134 -8.63 5.82 8.85
C ALA A 134 -9.87 6.44 9.53
N GLU A 135 -9.70 7.20 10.62
CA GLU A 135 -10.79 7.91 11.28
C GLU A 135 -11.50 8.89 10.36
N ARG A 136 -10.77 9.66 9.56
CA ARG A 136 -11.36 10.61 8.60
C ARG A 136 -12.18 9.88 7.55
N ALA A 137 -11.66 8.80 6.98
CA ALA A 137 -12.40 7.98 6.03
C ALA A 137 -13.65 7.32 6.66
N ARG A 138 -13.58 6.88 7.92
CA ARG A 138 -14.75 6.37 8.67
C ARG A 138 -15.81 7.44 8.87
N LYS A 139 -15.42 8.68 9.21
CA LYS A 139 -16.34 9.83 9.35
C LYS A 139 -17.07 10.16 8.04
N ASP A 140 -16.45 9.87 6.90
CA ASP A 140 -17.07 9.99 5.57
C ASP A 140 -18.00 8.81 5.19
N GLY A 141 -18.15 7.84 6.08
CA GLY A 141 -19.10 6.72 5.98
C GLY A 141 -18.53 5.43 5.37
N PHE A 142 -17.20 5.29 5.28
CA PHE A 142 -16.57 4.07 4.76
C PHE A 142 -16.22 3.07 5.85
N GLU A 143 -16.28 1.77 5.51
CA GLU A 143 -15.74 0.70 6.34
C GLU A 143 -14.22 0.63 6.17
N ILE A 144 -13.47 0.92 7.23
CA ILE A 144 -12.01 0.95 7.22
C ILE A 144 -11.43 0.00 8.28
N ILE A 145 -10.60 -0.93 7.83
CA ILE A 145 -9.81 -1.82 8.69
C ILE A 145 -8.46 -1.14 8.96
N GLU A 146 -8.11 -0.99 10.23
CA GLU A 146 -6.82 -0.40 10.61
C GLU A 146 -5.79 -1.51 10.77
N GLU A 147 -4.98 -1.73 9.73
CA GLU A 147 -4.03 -2.85 9.69
C GLU A 147 -2.75 -2.54 8.92
N ASN A 148 -1.66 -3.19 9.34
CA ASN A 148 -0.37 -3.08 8.67
C ASN A 148 -0.18 -4.20 7.64
N CYS A 149 -0.55 -3.91 6.38
CA CYS A 149 -0.34 -4.82 5.24
C CYS A 149 1.07 -4.79 4.64
N ALA A 150 2.03 -4.05 5.22
CA ALA A 150 3.39 -3.95 4.68
C ALA A 150 4.32 -5.12 5.08
N LYS A 151 3.85 -6.03 5.94
CA LYS A 151 4.63 -7.22 6.34
C LYS A 151 4.64 -8.27 5.22
N PRO A 152 5.83 -8.73 4.76
CA PRO A 152 5.92 -9.78 3.75
C PRO A 152 5.16 -11.05 4.13
N LEU A 153 4.46 -11.65 3.15
CA LEU A 153 3.73 -12.91 3.32
C LEU A 153 4.67 -14.09 3.66
N ALA A 154 5.96 -13.99 3.37
CA ALA A 154 6.93 -15.06 3.63
C ALA A 154 7.41 -15.15 5.10
N ILE A 155 7.06 -14.19 5.96
CA ILE A 155 7.53 -14.14 7.36
C ILE A 155 6.61 -14.95 8.29
N GLY A 156 7.20 -15.67 9.26
CA GLY A 156 6.49 -16.41 10.31
C GLY A 156 7.14 -17.76 10.62
N ASN A 157 6.64 -18.45 11.64
CA ASN A 157 7.02 -19.85 11.89
C ASN A 157 6.58 -20.75 10.73
N PHE A 158 7.04 -22.00 10.71
CA PHE A 158 6.75 -22.94 9.63
C PHE A 158 5.24 -23.08 9.34
N ALA A 159 4.42 -23.25 10.39
CA ALA A 159 2.97 -23.35 10.26
C ALA A 159 2.34 -22.09 9.64
N ALA A 160 2.74 -20.90 10.10
CA ALA A 160 2.26 -19.64 9.55
C ALA A 160 2.65 -19.46 8.08
N ARG A 161 3.87 -19.84 7.68
CA ARG A 161 4.32 -19.79 6.29
C ARG A 161 3.52 -20.75 5.41
N MET A 162 3.26 -21.97 5.88
CA MET A 162 2.42 -22.95 5.17
C MET A 162 1.00 -22.44 4.97
N PHE A 163 0.39 -21.87 6.03
CA PHE A 163 -0.95 -21.28 5.93
C PHE A 163 -0.98 -20.13 4.91
N LYS A 164 -0.02 -19.20 4.98
CA LYS A 164 0.06 -18.08 4.02
C LYS A 164 0.26 -18.54 2.58
N ASN A 165 1.07 -19.58 2.35
CA ASN A 165 1.24 -20.17 1.03
C ASN A 165 -0.05 -20.83 0.51
N ALA A 166 -0.79 -21.53 1.38
CA ALA A 166 -2.08 -22.09 1.03
C ALA A 166 -3.10 -21.00 0.66
N MET A 167 -3.14 -19.91 1.43
CA MET A 167 -3.98 -18.75 1.13
C MET A 167 -3.59 -18.06 -0.19
N TYR A 168 -2.29 -17.92 -0.47
CA TYR A 168 -1.82 -17.39 -1.74
C TYR A 168 -2.26 -18.28 -2.92
N LEU A 169 -2.13 -19.60 -2.79
CA LEU A 169 -2.58 -20.53 -3.83
C LEU A 169 -4.10 -20.42 -4.04
N PHE A 170 -4.87 -20.34 -2.95
CA PHE A 170 -6.31 -20.14 -3.02
C PHE A 170 -6.68 -18.84 -3.75
N VAL A 171 -6.03 -17.72 -3.40
CA VAL A 171 -6.19 -16.43 -4.09
C VAL A 171 -5.84 -16.54 -5.57
N LYS A 172 -4.73 -17.23 -5.90
CA LYS A 172 -4.32 -17.45 -7.29
C LYS A 172 -5.34 -18.29 -8.06
N THR A 173 -5.94 -19.31 -7.43
CA THR A 173 -7.01 -20.11 -8.02
C THR A 173 -8.25 -19.27 -8.28
N LEU A 174 -8.69 -18.47 -7.31
CA LEU A 174 -9.79 -17.52 -7.51
C LEU A 174 -9.50 -16.57 -8.68
N SER A 175 -8.26 -16.09 -8.80
CA SER A 175 -7.86 -15.27 -9.94
C SER A 175 -8.03 -15.95 -11.29
N VAL A 176 -7.65 -17.22 -11.41
CA VAL A 176 -7.86 -18.02 -12.63
C VAL A 176 -9.34 -18.24 -12.93
N LEU A 177 -10.18 -18.35 -11.88
CA LEU A 177 -11.63 -18.50 -12.00
C LEU A 177 -12.36 -17.18 -12.33
N GLY A 178 -11.63 -16.10 -12.60
CA GLY A 178 -12.20 -14.81 -13.01
C GLY A 178 -12.51 -13.86 -11.86
N TYR A 179 -12.11 -14.18 -10.62
CA TYR A 179 -12.13 -13.19 -9.53
C TYR A 179 -10.91 -12.27 -9.69
N ASN A 180 -11.12 -10.98 -9.94
CA ASN A 180 -10.00 -10.04 -10.08
C ASN A 180 -9.28 -9.84 -8.73
N ILE A 181 -8.13 -10.49 -8.54
CA ILE A 181 -7.29 -10.37 -7.35
C ILE A 181 -5.85 -9.99 -7.76
N GLY A 182 -5.56 -8.69 -7.90
CA GLY A 182 -4.20 -8.15 -8.14
C GLY A 182 -4.15 -6.61 -8.36
N GLY A 183 -3.01 -5.96 -8.02
CA GLY A 183 -2.76 -4.51 -8.19
C GLY A 183 -3.55 -3.61 -7.22
N ILE A 184 -3.40 -2.27 -7.22
CA ILE A 184 -4.19 -1.33 -6.35
C ILE A 184 -5.64 -1.82 -6.27
N HIS A 185 -6.00 -2.42 -5.12
CA HIS A 185 -6.96 -3.52 -5.13
C HIS A 185 -8.40 -3.01 -5.22
N ILE A 186 -9.18 -3.66 -6.07
CA ILE A 186 -10.62 -3.52 -6.16
C ILE A 186 -11.18 -4.94 -6.28
N ILE A 187 -11.75 -5.47 -5.20
CA ILE A 187 -12.27 -6.85 -5.16
C ILE A 187 -13.76 -6.86 -5.51
N ALA A 188 -14.07 -6.79 -6.81
CA ALA A 188 -15.45 -6.87 -7.27
C ALA A 188 -16.00 -8.29 -7.07
N ARG A 189 -16.69 -8.50 -5.95
CA ARG A 189 -17.44 -9.72 -5.68
C ARG A 189 -18.88 -9.55 -6.17
N LYS A 190 -19.32 -10.40 -7.09
CA LYS A 190 -20.75 -10.55 -7.42
C LYS A 190 -21.42 -11.29 -6.26
N ASN A 191 -22.52 -10.74 -5.74
CA ASN A 191 -23.39 -11.47 -4.81
C ASN A 191 -24.12 -12.61 -5.54
#